data_AF-A0A4Y2TRK1-F1
#
_entry.id   AF-A0A4Y2TRK1-F1
#
_cell.length_a   1.000
_cell.length_b   1.000
_cell.length_c   1.000
_cell.angle_alpha   90.00
_cell.angle_beta   90.00
_cell.angle_gamma   90.00
#
_symmetry.space_group_name_H-M   'P 1'
#
loop_
_entity.id
_entity.type
_entity.pdbx_description
1 polymer ?
#
loop_
_entity_poly.entity_id
_entity_poly.type
_entity_poly.pdbx_seq_one_letter_code
_entity_poly.pdbx_strand_id
1 'polypeptide(L)'
;SQDDPYMVYAALASGPEAFIVSQDLMRDHIARLDDPKLIWQFKRWQQTHQIYLSVDEDNKFKFLEPLRYSINIQGSMSEGWHIPYDDKIILDPYEELNNWLCVHKVT
;
A
#
# COMPACT_ATOMS: atom_id res chain seq x y z
N SER A 1 8.23 -13.81 -11.31
CA SER A 1 9.02 -13.89 -12.56
C SER A 1 10.49 -13.57 -12.21
N GLN A 2 11.45 -13.47 -13.14
CA GLN A 2 12.81 -13.00 -12.81
C GLN A 2 12.96 -11.46 -12.86
N ASP A 3 12.00 -10.74 -13.43
CA ASP A 3 12.11 -9.29 -13.70
C ASP A 3 11.63 -8.42 -12.54
N ASP A 4 10.76 -8.95 -11.68
CA ASP A 4 10.17 -8.21 -10.55
C ASP A 4 11.21 -7.55 -9.63
N PRO A 5 12.34 -8.21 -9.27
CA PRO A 5 13.39 -7.58 -8.47
C PRO A 5 14.04 -6.38 -9.15
N TYR A 6 14.20 -6.41 -10.48
CA TYR A 6 14.79 -5.30 -11.23
C TYR A 6 13.84 -4.10 -11.28
N MET A 7 12.54 -4.34 -11.45
CA MET A 7 11.53 -3.27 -11.40
C MET A 7 11.48 -2.58 -10.03
N VAL A 8 11.45 -3.37 -8.95
CA VAL A 8 11.48 -2.85 -7.57
C VAL A 8 12.76 -2.05 -7.35
N TYR A 9 13.92 -2.60 -7.73
CA TYR A 9 15.20 -1.91 -7.60
C TYR A 9 15.22 -0.58 -8.36
N ALA A 10 14.77 -0.58 -9.62
CA ALA A 10 14.74 0.62 -10.45
C ALA A 10 13.87 1.72 -9.83
N ALA A 11 12.69 1.37 -9.30
CA ALA A 11 11.82 2.32 -8.62
C ALA A 11 12.46 2.91 -7.36
N LEU A 12 13.01 2.05 -6.49
CA LEU A 12 13.69 2.50 -5.27
C LEU A 12 14.92 3.37 -5.59
N ALA A 13 15.70 3.00 -6.60
CA ALA A 13 16.88 3.76 -7.02
C ALA A 13 16.54 5.10 -7.69
N SER A 14 15.36 5.20 -8.31
CA SER A 14 14.87 6.44 -8.94
C SER A 14 14.41 7.49 -7.93
N GLY A 15 14.26 7.12 -6.65
CA GLY A 15 13.93 8.02 -5.56
C GLY A 15 12.47 7.94 -5.10
N PRO A 16 12.09 8.74 -4.11
CA PRO A 16 10.80 8.62 -3.41
C PRO A 16 9.58 8.97 -4.25
N GLU A 17 9.74 9.73 -5.34
CA GLU A 17 8.64 10.12 -6.23
C GLU A 17 8.40 9.13 -7.37
N ALA A 18 9.13 8.00 -7.39
CA ALA A 18 9.04 7.01 -8.45
C ALA A 18 7.92 6.01 -8.20
N PHE A 19 7.06 5.83 -9.20
CA PHE A 19 5.98 4.84 -9.19
C PHE A 19 6.32 3.64 -10.06
N ILE A 20 5.74 2.49 -9.71
CA ILE A 20 5.68 1.31 -10.58
C ILE A 20 4.27 1.14 -11.12
N VAL A 21 4.15 0.77 -12.39
CA VAL A 21 2.86 0.37 -12.99
C VAL A 21 2.92 -1.13 -13.20
N SER A 22 2.13 -1.89 -12.42
CA SER A 22 2.14 -3.35 -12.51
C SER A 22 0.84 -3.96 -11.98
N GLN A 23 0.40 -5.05 -12.62
CA GLN A 23 -0.67 -5.92 -12.12
C GLN A 23 -0.16 -6.97 -11.14
N ASP A 24 1.15 -7.18 -11.05
CA ASP A 24 1.73 -8.17 -10.14
C ASP A 24 1.72 -7.65 -8.70
N LEU A 25 1.14 -8.43 -7.80
CA LEU A 25 1.10 -8.13 -6.36
C LEU A 25 2.38 -8.53 -5.63
N MET A 26 3.35 -9.11 -6.36
CA MET A 26 4.67 -9.53 -5.91
C MET A 26 4.61 -10.50 -4.71
N ARG A 27 3.50 -11.24 -4.56
CA ARG A 27 3.23 -12.10 -3.38
C ARG A 27 4.32 -13.13 -3.15
N ASP A 28 4.78 -13.78 -4.22
CA ASP A 28 5.85 -14.77 -4.15
C ASP A 28 7.19 -14.16 -3.74
N HIS A 29 7.45 -12.91 -4.14
CA HIS A 29 8.68 -12.19 -3.78
C HIS A 29 8.65 -11.77 -2.32
N ILE A 30 7.50 -11.28 -1.85
CA ILE A 30 7.27 -10.92 -0.46
C ILE A 30 7.36 -12.15 0.45
N ALA A 31 6.83 -13.30 0.02
CA ALA A 31 6.86 -14.55 0.78
C ALA A 31 8.28 -15.12 0.96
N ARG A 32 9.26 -14.68 0.14
CA ARG A 32 10.68 -15.03 0.29
C ARG A 32 11.45 -14.10 1.22
N LEU A 33 10.82 -13.05 1.74
CA LEU A 33 11.41 -12.18 2.75
C LEU A 33 11.21 -12.84 4.12
N ASP A 34 12.30 -13.15 4.82
CA ASP A 34 12.24 -13.81 6.13
C ASP A 34 12.01 -12.82 7.30
N ASP A 35 12.25 -11.52 7.09
CA ASP A 35 12.10 -10.48 8.12
C ASP A 35 10.68 -9.86 8.07
N PRO A 36 9.86 -10.03 9.12
CA PRO A 36 8.53 -9.43 9.21
C PRO A 36 8.53 -7.90 9.07
N LYS A 37 9.57 -7.23 9.57
CA LYS A 37 9.72 -5.78 9.46
C LYS A 37 9.98 -5.36 8.02
N LEU A 38 10.74 -6.16 7.28
CA LEU A 38 11.01 -5.91 5.87
C LEU A 38 9.76 -6.18 5.02
N ILE A 39 9.02 -7.25 5.31
CA ILE A 39 7.71 -7.53 4.70
C ILE A 39 6.77 -6.34 4.87
N TRP A 40 6.65 -5.83 6.11
CA TRP A 40 5.78 -4.69 6.40
C TRP A 40 6.20 -3.43 5.66
N GLN A 41 7.51 -3.12 5.63
CA GLN A 41 8.04 -1.97 4.89
C GLN A 41 7.79 -2.10 3.38
N PHE A 42 8.00 -3.29 2.81
CA PHE A 42 7.73 -3.56 1.40
C PHE A 42 6.26 -3.36 1.07
N LYS A 43 5.35 -3.90 1.90
CA LYS A 43 3.91 -3.73 1.70
C LYS A 43 3.48 -2.27 1.77
N ARG A 44 4.00 -1.51 2.72
CA ARG A 44 3.74 -0.07 2.82
C ARG A 44 4.25 0.71 1.62
N TRP A 45 5.46 0.40 1.15
CA TRP A 45 6.01 0.97 -0.08
C TRP A 45 5.11 0.62 -1.28
N GLN A 46 4.73 -0.64 -1.41
CA GLN A 46 3.87 -1.14 -2.48
C GLN A 46 2.54 -0.37 -2.54
N GLN A 47 1.87 -0.17 -1.39
CA GLN A 47 0.62 0.58 -1.27
C GLN A 47 0.70 2.05 -1.70
N THR A 48 1.89 2.65 -1.60
CA THR A 48 2.10 4.08 -1.86
C THR A 48 2.77 4.35 -3.20
N HIS A 49 3.35 3.33 -3.84
CA HIS A 49 4.15 3.49 -5.07
C HIS A 49 3.70 2.58 -6.23
N GLN A 50 2.81 1.60 -6.00
CA GLN A 50 2.27 0.76 -7.08
C GLN A 50 0.95 1.31 -7.62
N ILE A 51 0.98 1.72 -8.87
CA ILE A 51 -0.23 1.98 -9.67
C ILE A 51 -0.67 0.63 -10.24
N TYR A 52 -1.87 0.18 -9.86
CA TYR A 52 -2.42 -1.08 -10.34
C TYR A 52 -3.26 -0.86 -11.60
N LEU A 53 -2.98 -1.63 -12.66
CA LEU A 53 -3.72 -1.56 -13.90
C LEU A 53 -4.90 -2.55 -13.86
N SER A 54 -6.13 -2.06 -13.74
CA SER A 54 -7.33 -2.91 -13.87
C SER A 54 -7.94 -2.79 -15.27
N VAL A 55 -8.68 -3.82 -15.68
CA VAL A 55 -9.47 -3.82 -16.93
C VAL A 55 -10.93 -3.92 -16.51
N ASP A 56 -11.77 -3.01 -16.98
CA ASP A 56 -13.20 -3.04 -16.69
C ASP A 56 -13.99 -3.93 -17.67
N GLU A 57 -15.31 -4.03 -17.44
CA GLU A 57 -16.21 -4.84 -18.25
C GLU A 57 -16.28 -4.39 -19.73
N ASP A 58 -15.92 -3.13 -20.02
CA ASP A 58 -15.87 -2.57 -21.37
C ASP A 58 -14.50 -2.79 -22.06
N ASN A 59 -13.59 -3.59 -21.47
CA ASN A 59 -12.19 -3.72 -21.88
C ASN A 59 -11.39 -2.39 -21.85
N LYS A 60 -11.77 -1.45 -20.99
CA LYS A 60 -11.01 -0.22 -20.79
C LYS A 60 -10.04 -0.39 -19.63
N PHE A 61 -8.82 0.05 -19.86
CA PHE A 61 -7.79 0.14 -18.83
C PHE A 61 -8.10 1.25 -17.83
N LYS A 62 -8.01 0.93 -16.54
CA LYS A 62 -8.12 1.87 -15.43
C LYS A 62 -6.87 1.78 -14.56
N PHE A 63 -6.28 2.93 -14.29
CA PHE A 63 -5.21 3.07 -13.31
C PHE A 63 -5.84 3.25 -11.93
N LEU A 64 -5.57 2.32 -11.03
CA LEU A 64 -5.88 2.46 -9.61
C LEU A 64 -4.67 3.12 -8.96
N GLU A 65 -4.89 4.37 -8.55
CA GLU A 65 -3.86 5.21 -7.95
C GLU A 65 -3.43 4.67 -6.57
N PRO A 66 -2.16 4.86 -6.17
CA PRO A 66 -1.70 4.46 -4.86
C PRO A 66 -2.38 5.27 -3.75
N LEU A 67 -2.38 4.72 -2.54
CA LEU A 67 -2.93 5.39 -1.38
C LEU A 67 -2.14 6.67 -1.07
N ARG A 68 -2.89 7.77 -0.92
CA ARG A 68 -2.32 9.09 -0.56
C ARG A 68 -2.12 9.29 0.94
N TYR A 69 -2.52 8.30 1.73
CA TYR A 69 -2.44 8.32 3.19
C TYR A 69 -1.91 6.98 3.69
N SER A 70 -1.25 7.00 4.85
CA SER A 70 -0.72 5.78 5.47
C SER A 70 -1.81 5.10 6.30
N ILE A 71 -2.01 3.79 6.12
CA ILE A 71 -2.94 2.99 6.92
C ILE A 71 -2.27 2.56 8.23
N ASN A 72 -1.98 3.55 9.07
CA ASN A 72 -1.36 3.37 10.38
C ASN A 72 -2.20 4.10 11.43
N ILE A 73 -1.94 3.84 12.71
CA ILE A 73 -2.47 4.69 13.79
C ILE A 73 -1.88 6.09 13.61
N GLN A 74 -2.75 7.09 13.53
CA GLN A 74 -2.39 8.50 13.37
C GLN A 74 -3.11 9.33 14.43
N GLY A 75 -2.48 10.40 14.91
CA GLY A 75 -3.15 11.34 15.80
C GLY A 75 -2.28 11.89 16.92
N SER A 76 -2.93 12.65 17.79
CA SER A 76 -2.32 13.32 18.93
C SER A 76 -3.33 13.53 20.05
N MET A 77 -2.85 13.86 21.24
CA MET A 77 -3.74 14.17 22.37
C MET A 77 -4.58 15.45 22.14
N SER A 78 -4.13 16.33 21.24
CA SER A 78 -4.84 17.56 20.87
C SER A 78 -5.88 17.35 19.77
N GLU A 79 -5.57 16.54 18.76
CA GLU A 79 -6.42 16.36 17.57
C GLU A 79 -7.31 15.10 17.64
N GLY A 80 -7.03 14.23 18.59
CA GLY A 80 -7.61 12.90 18.64
C GLY A 80 -6.80 11.86 17.85
N TRP A 81 -7.29 10.63 17.86
CA TRP A 81 -6.66 9.47 17.26
C TRP A 81 -7.55 8.88 16.17
N HIS A 82 -6.92 8.47 15.08
CA HIS A 82 -7.48 7.66 14.00
C HIS A 82 -6.80 6.30 14.03
N ILE A 83 -7.55 5.27 14.39
CA ILE A 83 -7.05 3.91 14.53
C ILE A 83 -7.72 3.06 13.45
N PRO A 84 -6.97 2.58 12.45
CA PRO A 84 -7.52 1.67 11.45
C PRO A 84 -7.87 0.33 12.14
N TYR A 85 -9.06 -0.20 11.89
CA TYR A 85 -9.45 -1.52 12.40
C TYR A 85 -10.16 -2.31 11.31
N ASP A 86 -9.61 -3.46 10.94
CA ASP A 86 -10.24 -4.39 9.99
C ASP A 86 -9.73 -5.80 10.28
N ASP A 87 -10.49 -6.81 9.87
CA ASP A 87 -10.14 -8.22 10.00
C ASP A 87 -8.98 -8.60 9.04
N LYS A 88 -8.71 -7.75 8.05
CA LYS A 88 -7.62 -7.91 7.09
C LYS A 88 -6.32 -7.30 7.61
N ILE A 89 -5.36 -8.16 7.94
CA ILE A 89 -4.03 -7.79 8.46
C ILE A 89 -3.18 -7.08 7.38
N ILE A 90 -3.45 -7.29 6.09
CA ILE A 90 -2.66 -6.74 4.97
C ILE A 90 -3.59 -6.44 3.79
N LEU A 91 -3.63 -5.18 3.35
CA LEU A 91 -4.37 -4.74 2.17
C LEU A 91 -3.49 -4.76 0.93
N ASP A 92 -4.08 -5.15 -0.21
CA ASP A 92 -3.43 -5.01 -1.52
C ASP A 92 -3.29 -3.52 -1.91
N PRO A 93 -2.42 -3.16 -2.88
CA PRO A 93 -2.05 -1.76 -3.14
C PRO A 93 -3.20 -0.84 -3.58
N TYR A 94 -4.27 -1.42 -4.11
CA TYR A 94 -5.48 -0.74 -4.56
C TYR A 94 -6.65 -0.88 -3.57
N GLU A 95 -6.49 -1.62 -2.48
CA GLU A 95 -7.54 -1.76 -1.48
C GLU A 95 -7.50 -0.58 -0.49
N GLU A 96 -8.65 0.07 -0.31
CA GLU A 96 -8.85 1.09 0.72
C GLU A 96 -9.35 0.45 2.02
N LEU A 97 -8.90 1.00 3.15
CA LEU A 97 -9.44 0.63 4.47
C LEU A 97 -10.64 1.53 4.80
N ASN A 98 -11.81 0.92 4.91
CA ASN A 98 -13.06 1.66 5.13
C ASN A 98 -13.37 1.90 6.62
N ASN A 99 -12.73 1.15 7.53
CA ASN A 99 -13.09 1.13 8.94
C ASN A 99 -12.02 1.83 9.80
N TRP A 100 -12.38 2.99 10.34
CA TRP A 100 -11.51 3.78 11.20
C TRP A 100 -12.21 4.16 12.48
N LEU A 101 -11.54 3.94 13.61
CA LEU A 101 -12.01 4.40 14.90
C LEU A 101 -11.45 5.82 15.10
N CYS A 102 -12.34 6.80 15.14
CA CYS A 102 -12.00 8.17 15.51
C CYS A 102 -12.24 8.38 17.01
N VAL A 103 -11.20 8.75 17.74
CA VAL A 103 -11.26 9.10 19.16
C VAL A 103 -10.91 10.56 19.30
N HIS A 104 -11.88 11.40 19.63
CA HIS A 104 -11.63 12.81 19.91
C HIS A 104 -12.19 13.19 21.27
N LYS A 105 -11.59 14.20 21.91
CA LYS A 105 -12.12 14.76 23.15
C LYS A 105 -13.42 15.50 22.84
N VAL A 106 -14.49 15.18 23.55
CA VAL A 106 -15.73 15.97 23.51
C VAL A 106 -15.56 17.11 24.52
N THR A 107 -15.53 18.34 24.02
CA THR A 107 -15.60 19.57 24.84
C THR A 107 -17.01 19.85 25.30
#